data_AF-A0A359LUA7-F1
#
_entry.id   AF-A0A359LUA7-F1
#
_cell.length_a   1.000
_cell.length_b   1.000
_cell.length_c   1.000
_cell.angle_alpha   90.00
_cell.angle_beta   90.00
_cell.angle_gamma   90.00
#
_symmetry.space_group_name_H-M   'P 1'
#
loop_
_entity.id
_entity.type
_entity.pdbx_description
1 polymer ?
#
loop_
_entity_poly.entity_id
_entity_poly.type
_entity_poly.pdbx_seq_one_letter_code
_entity_poly.pdbx_strand_id
1 'polypeptide(L)'
;MNRGPIVARVASRHDAVMTFGTFVDLYEVLQVSANADTEMIHRVYRLLAQRYHPDNTETGDLAMFRRLTEAHKILVDPETRAAYDLQYRAERKRFWQIFDSAAASAEGPEAERRKRAGILSLLYRKRVMSPEAAQISIPELEDLLGVPREHMEFALWYLKESGQVTRTDSGKFAITLRGVDAAESVPEQPLIIRKRIEAAA
;
A
#
# COMPACT_ATOMS: atom_id res chain seq x y z
N MET A 1 -41.30 24.05 6.15
CA MET A 1 -40.57 23.08 5.29
C MET A 1 -39.52 22.39 6.15
N ASN A 2 -39.89 21.23 6.69
CA ASN A 2 -39.20 20.53 7.76
C ASN A 2 -38.20 19.51 7.15
N ARG A 3 -36.91 19.62 7.49
CA ARG A 3 -35.87 18.66 7.12
C ARG A 3 -35.89 17.51 8.15
N GLY A 4 -36.50 16.39 7.77
CA GLY A 4 -36.42 15.11 8.49
C GLY A 4 -35.14 14.34 8.16
N PRO A 5 -34.71 13.40 9.03
CA PRO A 5 -33.31 13.07 9.23
C PRO A 5 -32.75 12.04 8.25
N ILE A 6 -31.50 12.25 7.84
CA ILE A 6 -30.67 11.27 7.16
C ILE A 6 -30.34 10.19 8.19
N VAL A 7 -30.99 9.03 8.07
CA VAL A 7 -30.68 7.86 8.88
C VAL A 7 -29.31 7.36 8.45
N ALA A 8 -28.31 7.59 9.30
CA ALA A 8 -26.97 7.06 9.14
C ALA A 8 -27.02 5.53 9.16
N ARG A 9 -26.85 4.90 7.99
CA ARG A 9 -26.69 3.45 7.90
C ARG A 9 -25.22 3.14 8.17
N VAL A 10 -24.97 2.62 9.38
CA VAL A 10 -23.69 2.05 9.80
C VAL A 10 -23.29 0.98 8.78
N ALA A 11 -22.31 1.28 7.93
CA ALA A 11 -21.71 0.31 7.03
C ALA A 11 -20.66 -0.49 7.80
N SER A 12 -20.86 -1.81 7.83
CA SER A 12 -20.05 -2.79 8.55
C SER A 12 -18.62 -2.87 8.02
N ARG A 13 -17.69 -3.24 8.90
CA ARG A 13 -16.22 -3.19 8.76
C ARG A 13 -15.58 -4.12 7.70
N HIS A 14 -16.33 -4.76 6.78
CA HIS A 14 -15.80 -5.81 5.89
C HIS A 14 -15.90 -5.56 4.37
N ASP A 15 -16.46 -4.43 3.91
CA ASP A 15 -16.81 -4.25 2.47
C ASP A 15 -15.86 -3.38 1.63
N ALA A 16 -14.72 -2.94 2.15
CA ALA A 16 -13.80 -2.08 1.39
C ALA A 16 -12.78 -2.90 0.60
N VAL A 17 -13.22 -3.59 -0.46
CA VAL A 17 -12.29 -3.96 -1.55
C VAL A 17 -11.85 -2.65 -2.20
N MET A 18 -10.56 -2.32 -2.09
CA MET A 18 -10.00 -1.13 -2.70
C MET A 18 -10.15 -1.28 -4.23
N THR A 19 -11.15 -0.61 -4.78
CA THR A 19 -11.42 -0.62 -6.21
C THR A 19 -10.63 0.54 -6.83
N PHE A 20 -9.71 0.25 -7.74
CA PHE A 20 -9.02 1.27 -8.52
C PHE A 20 -9.97 1.72 -9.65
N GLY A 21 -10.96 2.55 -9.32
CA GLY A 21 -12.00 2.94 -10.29
C GLY A 21 -13.00 1.81 -10.59
N THR A 22 -13.01 1.29 -11.82
CA THR A 22 -13.82 0.11 -12.22
C THR A 22 -13.02 -1.20 -12.19
N PHE A 23 -11.70 -1.11 -11.96
CA PHE A 23 -10.81 -2.26 -11.94
C PHE A 23 -10.78 -2.90 -10.56
N VAL A 24 -11.02 -4.21 -10.51
CA VAL A 24 -11.03 -5.00 -9.28
C VAL A 24 -9.64 -5.55 -9.01
N ASP A 25 -9.11 -5.24 -7.83
CA ASP A 25 -7.86 -5.81 -7.33
C ASP A 25 -8.09 -7.23 -6.79
N LEU A 26 -7.70 -8.24 -7.57
CA LEU A 26 -7.85 -9.65 -7.23
C LEU A 26 -6.88 -10.09 -6.13
N TYR A 27 -5.73 -9.41 -6.01
CA TYR A 27 -4.75 -9.66 -4.96
C TYR A 27 -5.30 -9.21 -3.60
N GLU A 28 -5.92 -8.03 -3.56
CA GLU A 28 -6.63 -7.54 -2.37
C GLU A 28 -7.87 -8.36 -2.04
N VAL A 29 -8.64 -8.83 -3.05
CA VAL A 29 -9.77 -9.75 -2.82
C VAL A 29 -9.32 -11.02 -2.10
N LEU A 30 -8.18 -11.60 -2.51
CA LEU A 30 -7.59 -12.75 -1.84
C LEU A 30 -6.73 -12.38 -0.62
N GLN A 31 -6.56 -11.10 -0.30
CA GLN A 31 -5.71 -10.60 0.78
C GLN A 31 -4.26 -11.13 0.71
N VAL A 32 -3.71 -11.19 -0.51
CA VAL A 32 -2.34 -11.63 -0.78
C VAL A 32 -1.55 -10.54 -1.49
N SER A 33 -0.23 -10.57 -1.38
CA SER A 33 0.64 -9.69 -2.16
C SER A 33 0.62 -10.07 -3.64
N ALA A 34 0.79 -9.09 -4.53
CA ALA A 34 1.03 -9.35 -5.96
C ALA A 34 2.27 -10.25 -6.22
N ASN A 35 3.21 -10.29 -5.26
CA ASN A 35 4.40 -11.14 -5.31
C ASN A 35 4.18 -12.55 -4.72
N ALA A 36 2.96 -12.90 -4.28
CA ALA A 36 2.68 -14.21 -3.69
C ALA A 36 2.87 -15.34 -4.71
N ASP A 37 3.45 -16.45 -4.27
CA ASP A 37 3.53 -17.66 -5.08
C ASP A 37 2.17 -18.36 -5.19
N THR A 38 2.06 -19.29 -6.14
CA THR A 38 0.80 -20.01 -6.39
C THR A 38 0.38 -20.87 -5.19
N GLU A 39 1.34 -21.40 -4.43
CA GLU A 39 1.04 -22.20 -3.22
C GLU A 39 0.38 -21.35 -2.12
N MET A 40 0.87 -20.13 -1.93
CA MET A 40 0.31 -19.16 -0.99
C MET A 40 -1.08 -18.73 -1.43
N ILE A 41 -1.30 -18.47 -2.73
CA ILE A 41 -2.61 -18.14 -3.29
C ILE A 41 -3.61 -19.28 -3.01
N HIS A 42 -3.22 -20.52 -3.27
CA HIS A 42 -4.04 -21.70 -2.94
C HIS A 42 -4.37 -21.78 -1.44
N ARG A 43 -3.34 -21.61 -0.60
CA ARG A 43 -3.50 -21.73 0.85
C ARG A 43 -4.48 -20.70 1.38
N VAL A 44 -4.32 -19.45 0.99
CA VAL A 44 -5.17 -18.35 1.45
C VAL A 44 -6.59 -18.48 0.90
N TYR A 45 -6.75 -18.85 -0.36
CA TYR A 45 -8.08 -19.12 -0.93
C TYR A 45 -8.84 -20.19 -0.13
N ARG A 46 -8.21 -21.33 0.21
CA ARG A 46 -8.89 -22.37 1.00
C ARG A 46 -9.38 -21.86 2.36
N LEU A 47 -8.56 -21.05 3.04
CA LEU A 47 -8.90 -20.46 4.33
C LEU A 47 -10.09 -19.51 4.21
N LEU A 48 -10.07 -18.62 3.22
CA LEU A 48 -11.13 -17.65 2.99
C LEU A 48 -12.41 -18.32 2.47
N ALA A 49 -12.29 -19.33 1.61
CA ALA A 49 -13.40 -20.10 1.07
C ALA A 49 -14.17 -20.85 2.17
N GLN A 50 -13.47 -21.46 3.14
CA GLN A 50 -14.10 -22.10 4.31
C GLN A 50 -14.78 -21.07 5.22
N ARG A 51 -14.16 -19.90 5.41
CA ARG A 51 -14.74 -18.82 6.22
C ARG A 51 -16.01 -18.27 5.61
N TYR A 52 -16.00 -17.96 4.32
CA TYR A 52 -17.12 -17.31 3.63
C TYR A 52 -18.09 -18.29 2.95
N HIS A 53 -17.90 -19.59 3.12
CA HIS A 53 -18.78 -20.61 2.52
C HIS A 53 -20.25 -20.35 2.88
N PRO A 54 -21.23 -20.46 1.95
CA PRO A 54 -22.64 -20.20 2.25
C PRO A 54 -23.20 -21.12 3.35
N ASP A 55 -22.63 -22.31 3.52
CA ASP A 55 -23.03 -23.25 4.58
C ASP A 55 -22.45 -22.89 5.96
N ASN A 56 -21.54 -21.91 6.03
CA ASN A 56 -21.03 -21.40 7.30
C ASN A 56 -22.04 -20.41 7.89
N THR A 57 -22.67 -20.78 9.01
CA THR A 57 -23.74 -19.99 9.64
C THR A 57 -23.25 -18.75 10.38
N GLU A 58 -21.95 -18.66 10.71
CA GLU A 58 -21.38 -17.53 11.47
C GLU A 58 -20.81 -16.45 10.54
N THR A 59 -20.10 -16.88 9.49
CA THR A 59 -19.33 -15.97 8.62
C THR A 59 -19.62 -16.17 7.13
N GLY A 60 -20.61 -16.99 6.78
CA GLY A 60 -20.97 -17.26 5.39
C GLY A 60 -21.42 -16.02 4.64
N ASP A 61 -20.83 -15.82 3.46
CA ASP A 61 -21.17 -14.73 2.56
C ASP A 61 -21.01 -15.23 1.12
N LEU A 62 -22.15 -15.52 0.49
CA LEU A 62 -22.19 -16.02 -0.88
C LEU A 62 -21.56 -15.05 -1.88
N ALA A 63 -21.69 -13.74 -1.67
CA ALA A 63 -21.13 -12.74 -2.56
C ALA A 63 -19.59 -12.71 -2.44
N MET A 64 -19.07 -12.73 -1.22
CA MET A 64 -17.63 -12.78 -0.98
C MET A 64 -17.02 -14.10 -1.47
N PHE A 65 -17.68 -15.23 -1.21
CA PHE A 65 -17.26 -16.55 -1.69
C PHE A 65 -17.12 -16.60 -3.21
N ARG A 66 -18.08 -16.01 -3.94
CA ARG A 66 -18.02 -15.90 -5.41
C ARG A 66 -16.83 -15.05 -5.86
N ARG A 67 -16.63 -13.87 -5.25
CA ARG A 67 -15.48 -12.99 -5.57
C ARG A 67 -14.14 -13.69 -5.33
N LEU A 68 -14.00 -14.38 -4.21
CA LEU A 68 -12.79 -15.16 -3.89
C LEU A 68 -12.52 -16.25 -4.93
N THR A 69 -13.58 -16.94 -5.37
CA THR A 69 -13.48 -18.01 -6.37
C THR A 69 -13.09 -17.46 -7.74
N GLU A 70 -13.66 -16.32 -8.15
CA GLU A 70 -13.30 -15.64 -9.40
C GLU A 70 -11.85 -15.15 -9.38
N ALA A 71 -11.42 -14.50 -8.29
CA ALA A 71 -10.05 -14.04 -8.11
C ALA A 71 -9.06 -15.21 -8.16
N HIS A 72 -9.33 -16.28 -7.42
CA HIS A 72 -8.50 -17.48 -7.39
C HIS A 72 -8.35 -18.10 -8.79
N LYS A 73 -9.43 -18.20 -9.56
CA LYS A 73 -9.42 -18.78 -10.91
C LYS A 73 -8.46 -18.04 -11.86
N ILE A 74 -8.37 -16.72 -11.75
CA ILE A 74 -7.49 -15.90 -12.60
C ILE A 74 -6.05 -15.93 -12.07
N LEU A 75 -5.85 -15.92 -10.76
CA LEU A 75 -4.52 -15.81 -10.16
C LEU A 75 -3.75 -17.13 -10.08
N VAL A 76 -4.43 -18.28 -10.18
CA VAL A 76 -3.77 -19.59 -10.16
C VAL A 76 -3.11 -19.97 -11.49
N ASP A 77 -3.72 -19.55 -12.60
CA ASP A 77 -3.26 -19.93 -13.93
C ASP A 77 -2.20 -18.93 -14.42
N PRO A 78 -0.99 -19.39 -14.80
CA PRO A 78 0.12 -18.48 -15.14
C PRO A 78 -0.18 -17.53 -16.30
N GLU A 79 -0.91 -17.97 -17.33
CA GLU A 79 -1.20 -17.15 -18.50
C GLU A 79 -2.21 -16.04 -18.16
N THR A 80 -3.30 -16.40 -17.51
CA THR A 80 -4.32 -15.42 -17.07
C THR A 80 -3.79 -14.49 -15.98
N ARG A 81 -2.94 -14.98 -15.07
CA ARG A 81 -2.23 -14.14 -14.09
C ARG A 81 -1.31 -13.13 -14.78
N ALA A 82 -0.53 -13.55 -15.77
CA ALA A 82 0.36 -12.64 -16.49
C ALA A 82 -0.41 -11.53 -17.23
N ALA A 83 -1.54 -11.89 -17.87
CA ALA A 83 -2.43 -10.93 -18.51
C ALA A 83 -3.05 -9.96 -17.49
N TYR A 84 -3.49 -10.49 -16.35
CA TYR A 84 -4.00 -9.69 -15.24
C TYR A 84 -2.93 -8.74 -14.69
N ASP A 85 -1.70 -9.22 -14.49
CA ASP A 85 -0.57 -8.43 -13.98
C ASP A 85 -0.23 -7.24 -14.87
N LEU A 86 -0.34 -7.40 -16.19
CA LEU A 86 -0.14 -6.30 -17.13
C LEU A 86 -1.20 -5.21 -16.92
N GLN A 87 -2.48 -5.61 -16.80
CA GLN A 87 -3.58 -4.68 -16.54
C GLN A 87 -3.47 -4.05 -15.16
N TYR A 88 -3.17 -4.85 -14.13
CA TYR A 88 -2.96 -4.42 -12.75
C TYR A 88 -1.88 -3.34 -12.67
N ARG A 89 -0.74 -3.52 -13.34
CA ARG A 89 0.34 -2.51 -13.40
C ARG A 89 -0.10 -1.25 -14.14
N ALA A 90 -0.82 -1.37 -15.25
CA ALA A 90 -1.30 -0.24 -16.03
C ALA A 90 -2.35 0.59 -15.26
N GLU A 91 -3.30 -0.08 -14.60
CA GLU A 91 -4.34 0.57 -13.78
C GLU A 91 -3.76 1.15 -12.50
N ARG A 92 -2.78 0.49 -11.86
CA ARG A 92 -2.02 1.13 -10.79
C ARG A 92 -1.34 2.41 -11.27
N LYS A 93 -0.72 2.41 -12.45
CA LYS A 93 -0.11 3.60 -13.04
C LYS A 93 -1.14 4.71 -13.31
N ARG A 94 -2.33 4.36 -13.83
CA ARG A 94 -3.42 5.32 -14.07
C ARG A 94 -4.03 5.88 -12.78
N PHE A 95 -4.17 5.05 -11.76
CA PHE A 95 -4.62 5.49 -10.45
C PHE A 95 -3.67 6.52 -9.86
N TRP A 96 -2.36 6.33 -10.04
CA TRP A 96 -1.37 7.36 -9.76
C TRP A 96 -1.57 8.61 -10.62
N GLN A 97 -1.82 8.48 -11.94
CA GLN A 97 -2.09 9.63 -12.81
C GLN A 97 -3.36 10.43 -12.43
N ILE A 98 -4.39 9.79 -11.87
CA ILE A 98 -5.61 10.47 -11.38
C ILE A 98 -5.34 11.16 -10.03
N PHE A 99 -4.58 10.51 -9.15
CA PHE A 99 -4.05 11.18 -7.96
C PHE A 99 -3.08 12.31 -8.33
N ASP A 100 -2.38 12.23 -9.48
CA ASP A 100 -1.56 13.29 -10.07
C ASP A 100 -2.40 14.39 -10.73
N SER A 101 -3.64 14.16 -11.18
CA SER A 101 -4.48 15.26 -11.70
C SER A 101 -5.12 16.07 -10.57
N ALA A 102 -5.45 15.43 -9.44
CA ALA A 102 -5.72 16.13 -8.18
C ALA A 102 -4.43 16.66 -7.51
N ALA A 103 -3.28 16.06 -7.84
CA ALA A 103 -1.95 16.52 -7.52
C ALA A 103 -1.24 17.15 -8.73
N ALA A 104 -1.82 18.23 -9.26
CA ALA A 104 -1.04 19.32 -9.84
C ALA A 104 0.03 19.88 -8.86
N SER A 105 0.16 19.27 -7.69
CA SER A 105 1.17 19.42 -6.65
C SER A 105 2.17 18.24 -6.54
N ALA A 106 2.13 17.17 -7.36
CA ALA A 106 3.01 15.99 -7.29
C ALA A 106 4.37 16.15 -8.01
N GLU A 107 4.47 17.19 -8.83
CA GLU A 107 5.71 17.63 -9.44
C GLU A 107 6.15 18.99 -8.89
N GLY A 108 7.44 19.29 -9.04
CA GLY A 108 8.02 20.53 -8.58
C GLY A 108 8.59 20.49 -7.15
N PRO A 109 9.22 21.58 -6.71
CA PRO A 109 10.06 21.58 -5.51
C PRO A 109 9.35 21.19 -4.21
N GLU A 110 8.06 21.51 -4.09
CA GLU A 110 7.27 21.20 -2.90
C GLU A 110 6.88 19.72 -2.82
N ALA A 111 6.58 19.10 -3.96
CA ALA A 111 6.34 17.67 -4.03
C ALA A 111 7.61 16.88 -3.64
N GLU A 112 8.76 17.31 -4.16
CA GLU A 112 10.05 16.71 -3.80
C GLU A 112 10.40 16.91 -2.33
N ARG A 113 10.06 18.07 -1.73
CA ARG A 113 10.20 18.27 -0.27
C ARG A 113 9.34 17.29 0.52
N ARG A 114 8.07 17.12 0.15
CA ARG A 114 7.15 16.18 0.83
C ARG A 114 7.60 14.72 0.71
N LYS A 115 8.04 14.29 -0.48
CA LYS A 115 8.59 12.93 -0.67
C LYS A 115 9.81 12.68 0.21
N ARG A 116 10.76 13.62 0.24
CA ARG A 116 11.94 13.54 1.12
C ARG A 116 11.56 13.49 2.60
N ALA A 117 10.64 14.36 3.04
CA ALA A 117 10.15 14.37 4.42
C ALA A 117 9.46 13.04 4.80
N GLY A 118 8.64 12.48 3.90
CA GLY A 118 7.99 11.19 4.10
C GLY A 118 8.99 10.04 4.25
N ILE A 119 9.97 9.96 3.34
CA ILE A 119 11.04 8.94 3.40
C ILE A 119 11.82 9.04 4.71
N LEU A 120 12.24 10.25 5.11
CA LEU A 120 12.96 10.48 6.36
C LEU A 120 12.13 10.10 7.58
N SER A 121 10.85 10.46 7.61
CA SER A 121 9.94 10.13 8.72
C SER A 121 9.77 8.62 8.88
N LEU A 122 9.63 7.88 7.78
CA LEU A 122 9.52 6.42 7.83
C LEU A 122 10.80 5.77 8.33
N LEU A 123 11.96 6.18 7.81
CA LEU A 123 13.25 5.63 8.24
C LEU A 123 13.56 5.99 9.69
N TYR A 124 13.26 7.22 10.12
CA TYR A 124 13.37 7.66 11.52
C TYR A 124 12.53 6.75 12.43
N ARG A 125 11.25 6.58 12.12
CA ARG A 125 10.36 5.73 12.91
C ARG A 125 10.83 4.28 12.93
N LYS A 126 11.31 3.75 11.80
CA LYS A 126 11.89 2.40 11.73
C LYS A 126 13.12 2.27 12.64
N ARG A 127 13.99 3.28 12.67
CA ARG A 127 15.17 3.33 13.54
C ARG A 127 14.81 3.35 15.03
N VAL A 128 13.76 4.10 15.40
CA VAL A 128 13.26 4.16 16.78
C VAL A 128 12.60 2.85 17.20
N MET A 129 11.79 2.24 16.33
CA MET A 129 11.03 1.03 16.66
C MET A 129 11.84 -0.26 16.54
N SER A 130 12.86 -0.29 15.69
CA SER A 130 13.66 -1.49 15.43
C SER A 130 15.13 -1.11 15.16
N PRO A 131 15.92 -0.80 16.20
CA PRO A 131 17.30 -0.31 16.04
C PRO A 131 18.20 -1.26 15.24
N GLU A 132 18.02 -2.57 15.41
CA GLU A 132 18.81 -3.62 14.74
C GLU A 132 18.40 -3.86 13.28
N ALA A 133 17.18 -3.46 12.90
CA ALA A 133 16.61 -3.66 11.55
C ALA A 133 16.11 -2.34 10.94
N ALA A 134 16.87 -1.27 11.15
CA ALA A 134 16.52 0.11 10.77
C ALA A 134 16.70 0.41 9.27
N GLN A 135 16.35 -0.55 8.41
CA GLN A 135 16.51 -0.47 6.97
C GLN A 135 15.16 -0.71 6.30
N ILE A 136 14.86 0.06 5.25
CA ILE A 136 13.62 -0.06 4.48
C ILE A 136 13.98 -0.33 3.01
N SER A 137 13.29 -1.28 2.39
CA SER A 137 13.45 -1.59 0.95
C SER A 137 12.64 -0.63 0.07
N ILE A 138 12.97 -0.52 -1.22
CA ILE A 138 12.18 0.30 -2.16
C ILE A 138 10.71 -0.14 -2.22
N PRO A 139 10.38 -1.45 -2.37
CA PRO A 139 8.98 -1.88 -2.36
C PRO A 139 8.24 -1.51 -1.06
N GLU A 140 8.92 -1.62 0.09
CA GLU A 140 8.33 -1.22 1.38
C GLU A 140 8.09 0.30 1.45
N LEU A 141 8.98 1.13 0.88
CA LEU A 141 8.74 2.57 0.75
C LEU A 141 7.56 2.87 -0.18
N GLU A 142 7.42 2.16 -1.30
CA GLU A 142 6.30 2.30 -2.22
C GLU A 142 4.97 1.99 -1.52
N ASP A 143 4.91 0.90 -0.76
CA ASP A 143 3.70 0.48 -0.05
C ASP A 143 3.33 1.47 1.07
N LEU A 144 4.33 1.99 1.80
CA LEU A 144 4.11 2.89 2.94
C LEU A 144 3.78 4.32 2.53
N LEU A 145 4.40 4.83 1.46
CA LEU A 145 4.18 6.19 0.96
C LEU A 145 3.05 6.25 -0.07
N GLY A 146 2.67 5.10 -0.64
CA GLY A 146 1.90 5.01 -1.87
C GLY A 146 2.73 5.38 -3.11
N VAL A 147 3.71 6.27 -3.00
CA VAL A 147 4.48 6.80 -4.14
C VAL A 147 5.25 5.69 -4.87
N PRO A 148 5.06 5.48 -6.19
CA PRO A 148 5.87 4.52 -6.96
C PRO A 148 7.36 4.91 -7.02
N ARG A 149 8.23 3.92 -7.21
CA ARG A 149 9.69 4.11 -7.22
C ARG A 149 10.16 5.14 -8.23
N GLU A 150 9.54 5.20 -9.41
CA GLU A 150 9.88 6.13 -10.48
C GLU A 150 9.72 7.59 -10.06
N HIS A 151 8.77 7.88 -9.18
CA HIS A 151 8.58 9.22 -8.61
C HIS A 151 9.46 9.47 -7.39
N MET A 152 10.11 8.45 -6.82
CA MET A 152 11.03 8.59 -5.68
C MET A 152 12.50 8.69 -6.08
N GLU A 153 12.85 8.43 -7.35
CA GLU A 153 14.25 8.37 -7.79
C GLU A 153 15.04 9.63 -7.44
N PHE A 154 14.50 10.82 -7.75
CA PHE A 154 15.15 12.09 -7.43
C PHE A 154 15.26 12.31 -5.91
N ALA A 155 14.19 12.04 -5.15
CA ALA A 155 14.20 12.20 -3.70
C ALA A 155 15.22 11.27 -3.03
N LEU A 156 15.29 10.01 -3.44
CA LEU A 156 16.25 9.02 -2.92
C LEU A 156 17.68 9.37 -3.31
N TRP A 157 17.91 9.80 -4.55
CA TRP A 157 19.20 10.30 -4.99
C TRP A 157 19.62 11.52 -4.15
N TYR A 158 18.76 12.53 -4.00
CA TYR A 158 19.05 13.73 -3.22
C TYR A 158 19.42 13.39 -1.78
N LEU A 159 18.60 12.59 -1.09
CA LEU A 159 18.82 12.22 0.30
C LEU A 159 20.13 11.44 0.49
N LYS A 160 20.50 10.63 -0.52
CA LYS A 160 21.75 9.88 -0.50
C LYS A 160 22.95 10.80 -0.68
N GLU A 161 22.93 11.65 -1.71
CA GLU A 161 24.04 12.56 -2.01
C GLU A 161 24.19 13.67 -0.95
N SER A 162 23.11 14.05 -0.27
CA SER A 162 23.17 14.96 0.89
C SER A 162 23.67 14.27 2.18
N GLY A 163 23.84 12.94 2.17
CA GLY A 163 24.27 12.14 3.31
C GLY A 163 23.21 11.97 4.40
N GLN A 164 21.93 12.23 4.09
CA GLN A 164 20.80 12.04 5.01
C GLN A 164 20.35 10.57 5.09
N VAL A 165 20.58 9.81 4.03
CA VAL A 165 20.35 8.35 4.01
C VAL A 165 21.53 7.62 3.38
N THR A 166 21.71 6.36 3.75
CA THR A 166 22.70 5.45 3.14
C THR A 166 21.99 4.29 2.47
N ARG A 167 22.48 3.89 1.29
CA ARG A 167 22.04 2.67 0.62
C ARG A 167 23.02 1.53 0.97
N THR A 168 22.49 0.45 1.51
CA THR A 168 23.26 -0.77 1.83
C THR A 168 23.50 -1.61 0.58
N ASP A 169 24.42 -2.57 0.67
CA ASP A 169 24.72 -3.53 -0.41
C ASP A 169 23.49 -4.37 -0.80
N SER A 170 22.57 -4.57 0.15
CA SER A 170 21.27 -5.24 -0.08
C SER A 170 20.25 -4.37 -0.83
N GLY A 171 20.60 -3.13 -1.18
CA GLY A 171 19.74 -2.17 -1.87
C GLY A 171 18.73 -1.46 -0.96
N LYS A 172 18.71 -1.76 0.35
CA LYS A 172 17.87 -1.10 1.36
C LYS A 172 18.46 0.23 1.82
N PHE A 173 17.60 1.14 2.29
CA PHE A 173 17.97 2.45 2.79
C PHE A 173 17.91 2.51 4.32
N ALA A 174 18.86 3.21 4.92
CA ALA A 174 18.90 3.53 6.35
C ALA A 174 19.08 5.04 6.56
N ILE A 175 18.53 5.58 7.65
CA ILE A 175 18.71 6.98 8.03
C ILE A 175 20.06 7.18 8.72
N THR A 176 20.75 8.28 8.40
CA THR A 176 21.98 8.69 9.08
C THR A 176 21.67 9.66 10.22
N LEU A 177 22.68 10.03 11.01
CA LEU A 177 22.54 11.10 12.00
C LEU A 177 22.04 12.42 11.36
N ARG A 178 22.61 12.82 10.21
CA ARG A 178 22.16 14.02 9.49
C ARG A 178 20.71 13.88 9.00
N GLY A 179 20.30 12.68 8.64
CA GLY A 179 18.91 12.40 8.28
C GLY A 179 17.96 12.53 9.45
N VAL A 180 18.39 12.09 10.64
CA VAL A 180 17.64 12.25 11.90
C VAL A 180 17.45 13.74 12.22
N ASP A 181 18.53 14.52 12.24
CA ASP A 181 18.47 15.97 12.50
C ASP A 181 17.50 16.66 11.52
N ALA A 182 17.56 16.27 10.24
CA ALA A 182 16.68 16.79 9.23
C ALA A 182 15.21 16.38 9.44
N ALA A 183 14.94 15.13 9.84
CA ALA A 183 13.59 14.65 10.12
C ALA A 183 12.97 15.41 11.31
N GLU A 184 13.76 15.68 12.36
CA GLU A 184 13.32 16.41 13.55
C GLU A 184 13.15 17.91 13.30
N SER A 185 13.84 18.48 12.31
CA SER A 185 13.70 19.89 11.93
C SER A 185 12.43 20.22 11.14
N VAL A 186 11.71 19.23 10.62
CA VAL A 186 10.47 19.45 9.87
C VAL A 186 9.33 19.67 10.86
N PRO A 187 8.67 20.85 10.88
CA PRO A 187 7.52 21.08 11.77
C PRO A 187 6.42 20.07 11.44
N GLU A 188 5.90 19.40 12.47
CA GLU A 188 4.97 18.26 12.39
C GLU A 188 3.99 18.39 11.22
N GLN A 189 4.28 17.72 10.11
CA GLN A 189 3.24 17.41 9.15
C GLN A 189 2.44 16.26 9.78
N PRO A 190 1.12 16.39 9.97
CA PRO A 190 0.31 15.31 10.51
C PRO A 190 0.41 14.14 9.54
N LEU A 191 1.32 13.20 9.85
CA LEU A 191 1.54 12.01 9.04
C LEU A 191 0.20 11.31 8.88
N ILE A 192 -0.31 11.28 7.65
CA ILE A 192 -1.46 10.49 7.21
C ILE A 192 -1.06 9.00 7.22
N ILE A 193 -0.52 8.51 8.34
CA ILE A 193 -0.10 7.12 8.56
C ILE A 193 -0.50 6.69 9.97
N ARG A 194 -1.57 7.27 10.53
CA ARG A 194 -2.17 6.79 11.79
C ARG A 194 -3.09 5.58 11.61
N LYS A 195 -3.39 5.11 10.39
CA LYS A 195 -4.41 4.06 10.16
C LYS A 195 -3.94 2.70 9.63
N ARG A 196 -2.64 2.47 9.34
CA ARG A 196 -2.19 1.20 8.72
C ARG A 196 -1.37 0.26 9.61
N ILE A 197 -0.98 0.65 10.83
CA ILE A 197 -0.03 -0.18 11.64
C ILE A 197 -0.69 -0.89 12.83
N GLU A 198 -1.91 -0.54 13.24
CA GLU A 198 -2.64 -1.30 14.26
C GLU A 198 -3.16 -2.67 13.77
N ALA A 199 -2.96 -3.02 12.50
CA ALA A 199 -3.42 -4.30 11.93
C ALA A 199 -2.32 -5.39 11.86
N ALA A 200 -1.12 -5.14 12.38
CA ALA A 200 0.02 -6.07 12.31
C ALA A 200 0.66 -6.39 13.67
N ALA A 201 -0.09 -6.22 14.76
CA ALA A 201 0.24 -6.70 16.10
C ALA A 201 -0.89 -7.62 16.59
#